data_AF-A0A919KW29-F1
#
_entry.id   AF-A0A919KW29-F1
#
_cell.length_a   1.000
_cell.length_b   1.000
_cell.length_c   1.000
_cell.angle_alpha   90.00
_cell.angle_beta   90.00
_cell.angle_gamma   90.00
#
_symmetry.space_group_name_H-M   'P 1'
#
loop_
_entity.id
_entity.type
_entity.pdbx_description
1 polymer ?
#
loop_
_entity_poly.entity_id
_entity_poly.type
_entity_poly.pdbx_seq_one_letter_code
_entity_poly.pdbx_strand_id
1 'polypeptide(L)'
;MTAMENGYENAVLAEGRTAALLSRLREQEGRPALVGYLPLGFPDLERSMEALYTLADSGVDIIELGIPYTAPVMDGIVIQQASQIALEAGTRVGHLFDAVRLLRGHAPQVEVLVMTYWDPVVSYGVDAFARELSAAGGAGLITPDLDPGQAGQWVAASDQHGLDRVFLVAPSARPEQLAAATSTSRGFVYAASTMGVTGTRATVGERAEKLVTDTRAAGATHVCVGLGVSNGGQAAEVGRWADGVIVGSVLVRPLLGDDPWADQLKSLATITRELASGVRRARRPQVVPDHPAPMLEMSADSTARGSKMPSTMSMPGDDEEIRNDVDDAIRAGTISDEEVATVHKLLDENPGRFRSFKDIYEMARSATISD
;
A
#
# COMPACT_ATOMS: atom_id res chain seq x y z
N MET A 1 -22.45 -9.00 30.92
CA MET A 1 -22.24 -8.92 29.47
C MET A 1 -23.58 -8.68 28.79
N THR A 2 -23.64 -7.70 27.89
CA THR A 2 -24.87 -7.24 27.22
C THR A 2 -25.11 -8.00 25.91
N ALA A 3 -26.34 -7.95 25.38
CA ALA A 3 -26.70 -8.61 24.11
C ALA A 3 -25.87 -8.13 22.90
N MET A 4 -25.33 -6.91 22.93
CA MET A 4 -24.41 -6.39 21.91
C MET A 4 -23.02 -7.05 21.98
N GLU A 5 -22.48 -7.27 23.19
CA GLU A 5 -21.19 -7.97 23.36
C GLU A 5 -21.28 -9.40 22.85
N ASN A 6 -22.37 -10.11 23.18
CA ASN A 6 -22.61 -11.47 22.68
C ASN A 6 -22.82 -11.51 21.15
N GLY A 7 -23.38 -10.47 20.55
CA GLY A 7 -23.55 -10.38 19.09
C GLY A 7 -22.23 -10.16 18.35
N TYR A 8 -21.37 -9.29 18.90
CA TYR A 8 -20.05 -9.00 18.35
C TYR A 8 -19.12 -10.22 18.46
N GLU A 9 -19.11 -10.88 19.62
CA GLU A 9 -18.27 -12.06 19.85
C GLU A 9 -18.65 -13.23 18.93
N ASN A 10 -19.95 -13.44 18.68
CA ASN A 10 -20.43 -14.44 17.72
C ASN A 10 -20.09 -14.09 16.26
N ALA A 11 -20.18 -12.81 15.86
CA ALA A 11 -19.81 -12.36 14.52
C ALA A 11 -18.29 -12.50 14.27
N VAL A 12 -17.46 -12.18 15.28
CA VAL A 12 -16.00 -12.36 15.23
C VAL A 12 -15.62 -13.83 15.05
N LEU A 13 -16.30 -14.73 15.75
CA LEU A 13 -16.07 -16.17 15.59
C LEU A 13 -16.52 -16.68 14.21
N ALA A 14 -17.64 -16.17 13.67
CA ALA A 14 -18.20 -16.59 12.39
C ALA A 14 -17.48 -16.03 11.14
N GLU A 15 -17.15 -14.73 11.12
CA GLU A 15 -16.64 -14.05 9.92
C GLU A 15 -15.14 -13.73 9.97
N GLY A 16 -14.56 -13.69 11.17
CA GLY A 16 -13.17 -13.27 11.39
C GLY A 16 -13.05 -11.88 12.01
N ARG A 17 -11.94 -11.62 12.69
CA ARG A 17 -11.72 -10.35 13.43
C ARG A 17 -11.61 -9.17 12.48
N THR A 18 -10.89 -9.33 11.38
CA THR A 18 -10.71 -8.26 10.39
C THR A 18 -11.99 -8.04 9.58
N ALA A 19 -12.76 -9.08 9.26
CA ALA A 19 -14.07 -8.93 8.63
C ALA A 19 -15.03 -8.10 9.50
N ALA A 20 -15.14 -8.44 10.78
CA ALA A 20 -15.97 -7.71 11.73
C ALA A 20 -15.54 -6.24 11.85
N LEU A 21 -14.23 -5.96 11.88
CA LEU A 21 -13.69 -4.61 11.83
C LEU A 21 -14.09 -3.87 10.54
N LEU A 22 -13.90 -4.49 9.38
CA LEU A 22 -14.21 -3.89 8.07
C LEU A 22 -15.70 -3.56 7.93
N SER A 23 -16.59 -4.48 8.34
CA SER A 23 -18.03 -4.25 8.38
C SER A 23 -18.39 -3.07 9.30
N ARG A 24 -17.83 -3.03 10.52
CA ARG A 24 -18.03 -1.93 11.47
C ARG A 24 -17.62 -0.57 10.89
N LEU A 25 -16.43 -0.49 10.28
CA LEU A 25 -15.93 0.75 9.67
C LEU A 25 -16.82 1.22 8.51
N ARG A 26 -17.28 0.28 7.67
CA ARG A 26 -18.19 0.58 6.56
C ARG A 26 -19.54 1.08 7.06
N GLU A 27 -20.13 0.41 8.05
CA GLU A 27 -21.52 0.63 8.46
C GLU A 27 -21.68 1.80 9.44
N GLN A 28 -20.73 1.97 10.35
CA GLN A 28 -20.82 2.98 11.42
C GLN A 28 -20.06 4.25 11.09
N GLU A 29 -18.92 4.14 10.39
CA GLU A 29 -18.04 5.28 10.10
C GLU A 29 -18.09 5.71 8.63
N GLY A 30 -18.69 4.89 7.76
CA GLY A 30 -18.80 5.18 6.33
C GLY A 30 -17.44 5.31 5.66
N ARG A 31 -16.43 4.52 6.05
CA ARG A 31 -15.07 4.60 5.51
C ARG A 31 -14.41 3.24 5.33
N PRO A 32 -13.41 3.12 4.44
CA PRO A 32 -12.53 1.95 4.39
C PRO A 32 -11.54 1.92 5.56
N ALA A 33 -10.93 0.75 5.77
CA ALA A 33 -9.81 0.58 6.68
C ALA A 33 -8.49 1.13 6.10
N LEU A 34 -7.58 1.54 6.99
CA LEU A 34 -6.15 1.67 6.69
C LEU A 34 -5.39 0.48 7.26
N VAL A 35 -4.66 -0.24 6.41
CA VAL A 35 -3.75 -1.32 6.80
C VAL A 35 -2.32 -0.85 6.58
N GLY A 36 -1.53 -0.78 7.66
CA GLY A 36 -0.13 -0.35 7.60
C GLY A 36 0.82 -1.52 7.78
N TYR A 37 1.75 -1.71 6.84
CA TYR A 37 2.77 -2.74 6.92
C TYR A 37 4.08 -2.22 7.51
N LEU A 38 4.65 -2.99 8.45
CA LEU A 38 6.02 -2.84 8.93
C LEU A 38 6.69 -4.22 9.09
N PRO A 39 7.96 -4.38 8.71
CA PRO A 39 8.72 -5.59 9.02
C PRO A 39 9.12 -5.61 10.49
N LEU A 40 8.84 -6.73 11.17
CA LEU A 40 9.24 -6.95 12.55
C LEU A 40 10.76 -6.96 12.68
N GLY A 41 11.25 -6.32 13.73
CA GLY A 41 12.66 -6.33 14.10
C GLY A 41 13.56 -5.46 13.22
N PHE A 42 12.96 -4.59 12.40
CA PHE A 42 13.67 -3.54 11.67
C PHE A 42 13.55 -2.18 12.39
N PRO A 43 14.66 -1.45 12.61
CA PRO A 43 16.06 -1.86 12.38
C PRO A 43 16.59 -2.85 13.45
N ASP A 44 15.95 -2.89 14.61
CA ASP A 44 16.13 -3.86 15.68
C ASP A 44 14.79 -4.07 16.40
N LEU A 45 14.69 -5.02 17.33
CA LEU A 45 13.42 -5.34 17.99
C LEU A 45 12.87 -4.19 18.84
N GLU A 46 13.72 -3.44 19.54
CA GLU A 46 13.28 -2.35 20.43
C GLU A 46 12.67 -1.21 19.60
N ARG A 47 13.41 -0.74 18.60
CA ARG A 47 12.96 0.30 17.68
C ARG A 47 11.80 -0.15 16.81
N SER A 48 11.77 -1.41 16.38
CA SER A 48 10.62 -1.96 15.66
C SER A 48 9.34 -1.85 16.47
N MET A 49 9.37 -2.12 17.78
CA MET A 49 8.21 -1.92 18.65
C MET A 49 7.80 -0.45 18.78
N GLU A 50 8.75 0.47 18.92
CA GLU A 50 8.45 1.91 18.92
C GLU A 50 7.77 2.37 17.62
N ALA A 51 8.23 1.86 16.47
CA ALA A 51 7.63 2.14 15.18
C ALA A 51 6.21 1.55 15.06
N LEU A 52 5.99 0.33 15.57
CA LEU A 52 4.67 -0.32 15.57
C LEU A 52 3.67 0.43 16.46
N TYR A 53 4.09 0.90 17.64
CA TYR A 53 3.25 1.76 18.49
C TYR A 53 2.94 3.09 17.82
N THR A 54 3.96 3.71 17.20
CA THR A 54 3.78 4.96 16.45
C THR A 54 2.77 4.79 15.31
N LEU A 55 2.81 3.66 14.61
CA LEU A 55 1.88 3.32 13.55
C LEU A 55 0.45 3.16 14.10
N ALA A 56 0.28 2.39 15.18
CA ALA A 56 -1.00 2.17 15.87
C ALA A 56 -1.63 3.50 16.32
N ASP A 57 -0.85 4.36 16.97
CA ASP A 57 -1.29 5.64 17.52
C ASP A 57 -1.59 6.69 16.43
N SER A 58 -1.08 6.46 15.22
CA SER A 58 -1.26 7.37 14.08
C SER A 58 -2.50 7.07 13.23
N GLY A 59 -3.24 6.01 13.58
CA GLY A 59 -4.60 5.79 13.07
C GLY A 59 -4.74 4.73 11.98
N VAL A 60 -3.85 3.73 11.94
CA VAL A 60 -4.14 2.48 11.24
C VAL A 60 -5.25 1.71 11.96
N ASP A 61 -6.05 0.97 11.21
CA ASP A 61 -7.07 0.07 11.77
C ASP A 61 -6.52 -1.36 11.89
N ILE A 62 -5.60 -1.73 10.99
CA ILE A 62 -4.92 -3.03 10.97
C ILE A 62 -3.42 -2.79 10.80
N ILE A 63 -2.60 -3.49 11.59
CA ILE A 63 -1.17 -3.62 11.36
C ILE A 63 -0.92 -4.94 10.63
N GLU A 64 -0.23 -4.85 9.50
CA GLU A 64 0.33 -5.99 8.80
C GLU A 64 1.80 -6.15 9.22
N LEU A 65 2.06 -7.14 10.06
CA LEU A 65 3.38 -7.36 10.66
C LEU A 65 4.15 -8.38 9.82
N GLY A 66 5.15 -7.89 9.08
CA GLY A 66 6.00 -8.72 8.24
C GLY A 66 6.99 -9.53 9.07
N ILE A 67 7.07 -10.86 8.86
CA ILE A 67 8.20 -11.64 9.37
C ILE A 67 9.34 -11.55 8.35
N PRO A 68 10.54 -11.08 8.73
CA PRO A 68 11.69 -11.08 7.85
C PRO A 68 12.00 -12.49 7.31
N TYR A 69 12.20 -12.60 6.01
CA TYR A 69 12.46 -13.87 5.33
C TYR A 69 13.71 -13.80 4.46
N THR A 70 14.45 -14.91 4.38
CA THR A 70 15.75 -15.00 3.71
C THR A 70 15.66 -15.08 2.18
N ALA A 71 14.49 -15.41 1.63
CA ALA A 71 14.26 -15.45 0.17
C ALA A 71 13.00 -14.65 -0.24
N PRO A 72 12.98 -13.32 -0.02
CA PRO A 72 11.79 -12.49 -0.16
C PRO A 72 11.51 -12.09 -1.63
N VAL A 73 11.25 -13.06 -2.50
CA VAL A 73 11.15 -12.85 -3.96
C VAL A 73 9.92 -12.03 -4.39
N MET A 74 8.90 -11.91 -3.55
CA MET A 74 7.67 -11.16 -3.86
C MET A 74 7.69 -9.73 -3.30
N ASP A 75 8.67 -9.41 -2.45
CA ASP A 75 8.73 -8.11 -1.79
C ASP A 75 9.42 -7.04 -2.66
N GLY A 76 9.04 -5.79 -2.46
CA GLY A 76 9.76 -4.67 -3.09
C GLY A 76 11.12 -4.42 -2.42
N ILE A 77 12.05 -3.80 -3.15
CA ILE A 77 13.44 -3.55 -2.71
C ILE A 77 13.53 -2.94 -1.30
N VAL A 78 12.64 -2.00 -0.99
CA VAL A 78 12.56 -1.35 0.34
C VAL A 78 12.31 -2.37 1.46
N ILE A 79 11.37 -3.29 1.25
CA ILE A 79 10.99 -4.31 2.22
C ILE A 79 12.07 -5.40 2.30
N GLN A 80 12.68 -5.76 1.16
CA GLN A 80 13.80 -6.70 1.13
C GLN A 80 14.99 -6.19 1.96
N GLN A 81 15.37 -4.91 1.78
CA GLN A 81 16.45 -4.28 2.55
C GLN A 81 16.14 -4.26 4.05
N ALA A 82 14.93 -3.83 4.44
CA ALA A 82 14.53 -3.80 5.84
C ALA A 82 14.49 -5.20 6.48
N SER A 83 14.03 -6.20 5.73
CA SER A 83 14.00 -7.60 6.17
C SER A 83 15.40 -8.16 6.36
N GLN A 84 16.35 -7.85 5.47
CA GLN A 84 17.74 -8.27 5.61
C GLN A 84 18.36 -7.72 6.90
N ILE A 85 18.17 -6.42 7.17
CA ILE A 85 18.67 -5.77 8.39
C ILE A 85 18.05 -6.43 9.64
N ALA A 86 16.74 -6.69 9.63
CA ALA A 86 16.07 -7.33 10.75
C ALA A 86 16.56 -8.77 11.00
N LEU A 87 16.88 -9.53 9.95
CA LEU A 87 17.45 -10.88 10.06
C LEU A 87 18.85 -10.85 10.67
N GLU A 88 19.69 -9.92 10.21
CA GLU A 88 21.04 -9.67 10.73
C GLU A 88 21.01 -9.24 12.20
N ALA A 89 20.02 -8.44 12.59
CA ALA A 89 19.75 -8.06 13.98
C ALA A 89 19.22 -9.22 14.86
N GLY A 90 19.02 -10.41 14.30
CA GLY A 90 18.65 -11.61 15.06
C GLY A 90 17.15 -11.87 15.17
N THR A 91 16.30 -11.22 14.36
CA THR A 91 14.84 -11.42 14.41
C THR A 91 14.45 -12.85 14.00
N ARG A 92 13.52 -13.46 14.74
CA ARG A 92 13.03 -14.84 14.55
C ARG A 92 11.52 -14.89 14.78
N VAL A 93 10.88 -15.97 14.32
CA VAL A 93 9.43 -16.20 14.48
C VAL A 93 8.98 -16.11 15.94
N GLY A 94 9.80 -16.54 16.92
CA GLY A 94 9.44 -16.41 18.34
C GLY A 94 9.13 -14.97 18.77
N HIS A 95 9.89 -13.99 18.27
CA HIS A 95 9.70 -12.57 18.59
C HIS A 95 8.38 -12.02 18.04
N LEU A 96 7.77 -12.67 17.04
CA LEU A 96 6.48 -12.29 16.49
C LEU A 96 5.39 -12.34 17.56
N PHE A 97 5.31 -13.46 18.28
CA PHE A 97 4.23 -13.67 19.25
C PHE A 97 4.34 -12.67 20.41
N ASP A 98 5.56 -12.32 20.81
CA ASP A 98 5.80 -11.28 21.81
C ASP A 98 5.39 -9.89 21.30
N ALA A 99 5.78 -9.53 20.08
CA ALA A 99 5.39 -8.27 19.46
C ALA A 99 3.87 -8.13 19.32
N VAL A 100 3.18 -9.19 18.88
CA VAL A 100 1.72 -9.22 18.79
C VAL A 100 1.07 -9.02 20.16
N ARG A 101 1.57 -9.70 21.21
CA ARG A 101 1.05 -9.56 22.58
C ARG A 101 1.24 -8.15 23.13
N LEU A 102 2.41 -7.56 22.89
CA LEU A 102 2.72 -6.19 23.29
C LEU A 102 1.82 -5.18 22.57
N LEU A 103 1.64 -5.32 21.25
CA LEU A 103 0.74 -4.47 20.47
C LEU A 103 -0.72 -4.60 20.92
N ARG A 104 -1.17 -5.83 21.19
CA ARG A 104 -2.52 -6.09 21.69
C ARG A 104 -2.79 -5.42 23.05
N GLY A 105 -1.75 -5.30 23.89
CA GLY A 105 -1.80 -4.57 25.16
C GLY A 105 -1.78 -3.05 24.99
N HIS A 106 -1.01 -2.53 24.01
CA HIS A 106 -0.87 -1.09 23.75
C HIS A 106 -2.07 -0.50 23.01
N ALA A 107 -2.51 -1.15 21.93
CA ALA A 107 -3.56 -0.67 21.02
C ALA A 107 -4.63 -1.75 20.78
N PRO A 108 -5.49 -2.04 21.77
CA PRO A 108 -6.50 -3.09 21.69
C PRO A 108 -7.54 -2.95 20.56
N GLN A 109 -7.68 -1.75 20.00
CA GLN A 109 -8.57 -1.45 18.89
C GLN A 109 -7.97 -1.75 17.51
N VAL A 110 -6.65 -1.96 17.43
CA VAL A 110 -5.93 -2.23 16.18
C VAL A 110 -5.77 -3.74 16.03
N GLU A 111 -6.22 -4.27 14.89
CA GLU A 111 -6.06 -5.69 14.58
C GLU A 111 -4.64 -5.95 14.03
N VAL A 112 -4.05 -7.10 14.36
CA VAL A 112 -2.70 -7.45 13.90
C VAL A 112 -2.77 -8.68 13.02
N LEU A 113 -2.53 -8.50 11.73
CA LEU A 113 -2.32 -9.59 10.78
C LEU A 113 -0.83 -9.84 10.60
N VAL A 114 -0.44 -11.11 10.55
CA VAL A 114 0.93 -11.49 10.22
C VAL A 114 1.04 -11.64 8.71
N MET A 115 2.09 -11.09 8.11
CA MET A 115 2.44 -11.32 6.71
C MET A 115 3.75 -12.08 6.64
N THR A 116 3.76 -13.26 6.04
CA THR A 116 4.98 -14.05 5.86
C THR A 116 4.85 -15.06 4.74
N TYR A 117 6.00 -15.54 4.27
CA TYR A 117 6.08 -16.68 3.36
C TYR A 117 5.64 -17.96 4.07
N TRP A 118 5.25 -18.97 3.31
CA TRP A 118 4.71 -20.19 3.89
C TRP A 118 5.77 -21.04 4.60
N ASP A 119 7.01 -21.06 4.09
CA ASP A 119 8.13 -21.85 4.62
C ASP A 119 8.40 -21.63 6.12
N PRO A 120 8.48 -20.37 6.64
CA PRO A 120 8.58 -20.11 8.07
C PRO A 120 7.47 -20.73 8.92
N VAL A 121 6.23 -20.74 8.42
CA VAL A 121 5.07 -21.30 9.14
C VAL A 121 5.15 -22.82 9.20
N VAL A 122 5.50 -23.47 8.09
CA VAL A 122 5.72 -24.91 8.04
C VAL A 122 6.88 -25.32 8.94
N SER A 123 7.99 -24.57 8.89
CA SER A 123 9.19 -24.84 9.69
C SER A 123 8.95 -24.72 11.19
N TYR A 124 8.08 -23.79 11.60
CA TYR A 124 7.64 -23.68 13.00
C TYR A 124 6.64 -24.78 13.39
N GLY A 125 5.86 -25.26 12.42
CA GLY A 125 4.75 -26.18 12.60
C GLY A 125 3.41 -25.43 12.56
N VAL A 126 2.57 -25.76 11.58
CA VAL A 126 1.36 -24.99 11.24
C VAL A 126 0.37 -24.84 12.41
N ASP A 127 0.03 -25.92 13.10
CA ASP A 127 -0.89 -25.86 14.26
C ASP A 127 -0.26 -25.11 15.44
N ALA A 128 1.04 -25.34 15.70
CA ALA A 128 1.74 -24.63 16.77
C ALA A 128 1.76 -23.12 16.48
N PHE A 129 2.08 -22.72 15.25
CA PHE A 129 2.07 -21.33 14.82
C PHE A 129 0.68 -20.70 15.01
N ALA A 130 -0.37 -21.38 14.56
CA ALA A 130 -1.75 -20.90 14.70
C ALA A 130 -2.15 -20.72 16.18
N ARG A 131 -1.83 -21.71 17.02
CA ARG A 131 -2.12 -21.65 18.46
C ARG A 131 -1.40 -20.49 19.13
N GLU A 132 -0.10 -20.33 18.90
CA GLU A 132 0.68 -19.25 19.50
C GLU A 132 0.24 -17.87 19.00
N LEU A 133 -0.08 -17.74 17.71
CA LEU A 133 -0.59 -16.49 17.13
C LEU A 133 -1.93 -16.09 17.75
N SER A 134 -2.87 -17.04 17.85
CA SER A 134 -4.16 -16.83 18.49
C SER A 134 -4.01 -16.45 19.96
N ALA A 135 -3.16 -17.18 20.71
CA ALA A 135 -2.88 -16.90 22.11
C ALA A 135 -2.17 -15.56 22.35
N ALA A 136 -1.40 -15.05 21.38
CA ALA A 136 -0.82 -13.71 21.43
C ALA A 136 -1.84 -12.60 21.15
N GLY A 137 -3.01 -12.95 20.60
CA GLY A 137 -4.05 -12.00 20.21
C GLY A 137 -3.94 -11.52 18.77
N GLY A 138 -3.25 -12.27 17.90
CA GLY A 138 -3.22 -12.03 16.46
C GLY A 138 -4.59 -12.24 15.81
N ALA A 139 -4.83 -11.53 14.72
CA ALA A 139 -6.07 -11.64 13.95
C ALA A 139 -6.02 -12.79 12.93
N GLY A 140 -4.84 -13.10 12.41
CA GLY A 140 -4.69 -14.08 11.34
C GLY A 140 -3.43 -13.90 10.52
N LEU A 141 -3.41 -14.53 9.35
CA LEU A 141 -2.24 -14.65 8.49
C LEU A 141 -2.56 -14.26 7.04
N ILE A 142 -1.62 -13.55 6.43
CA ILE A 142 -1.51 -13.29 5.01
C ILE A 142 -0.28 -14.08 4.51
N THR A 143 -0.50 -14.95 3.51
CA THR A 143 0.56 -15.80 2.90
C THR A 143 0.54 -15.61 1.39
N PRO A 144 1.45 -14.79 0.83
CA PRO A 144 1.42 -14.45 -0.59
C PRO A 144 1.81 -15.61 -1.52
N ASP A 145 2.50 -16.64 -1.01
CA ASP A 145 3.00 -17.80 -1.75
C ASP A 145 2.16 -19.08 -1.56
N LEU A 146 1.17 -19.08 -0.66
CA LEU A 146 0.32 -20.25 -0.43
C LEU A 146 -0.89 -20.23 -1.37
N ASP A 147 -0.94 -21.17 -2.31
CA ASP A 147 -2.12 -21.37 -3.16
C ASP A 147 -3.31 -21.89 -2.33
N PRO A 148 -4.53 -21.35 -2.52
CA PRO A 148 -5.72 -21.81 -1.80
C PRO A 148 -5.98 -23.33 -1.92
N GLY A 149 -5.69 -23.93 -3.07
CA GLY A 149 -5.84 -25.38 -3.29
C GLY A 149 -4.84 -26.24 -2.52
N GLN A 150 -3.75 -25.64 -2.03
CA GLN A 150 -2.71 -26.30 -1.23
C GLN A 150 -2.79 -25.91 0.27
N ALA A 151 -3.71 -25.03 0.64
CA ALA A 151 -3.80 -24.45 1.97
C ALA A 151 -4.46 -25.33 3.03
N GLY A 152 -4.75 -26.61 2.76
CA GLY A 152 -5.55 -27.47 3.63
C GLY A 152 -5.06 -27.54 5.09
N GLN A 153 -3.75 -27.56 5.32
CA GLN A 153 -3.18 -27.52 6.68
C GLN A 153 -3.45 -26.18 7.37
N TRP A 154 -3.29 -25.07 6.65
CA TRP A 154 -3.56 -23.74 7.19
C TRP A 154 -5.04 -23.54 7.48
N VAL A 155 -5.93 -23.96 6.57
CA VAL A 155 -7.38 -23.88 6.75
C VAL A 155 -7.81 -24.59 8.03
N ALA A 156 -7.38 -25.84 8.22
CA ALA A 156 -7.72 -26.60 9.43
C ALA A 156 -7.22 -25.93 10.72
N ALA A 157 -5.96 -25.47 10.73
CA ALA A 157 -5.38 -24.81 11.90
C ALA A 157 -6.06 -23.46 12.20
N SER A 158 -6.29 -22.64 11.18
CA SER A 158 -6.94 -21.33 11.35
C SER A 158 -8.41 -21.46 11.77
N ASP A 159 -9.14 -22.49 11.31
CA ASP A 159 -10.48 -22.81 11.83
C ASP A 159 -10.46 -23.19 13.30
N GLN A 160 -9.54 -24.07 13.69
CA GLN A 160 -9.41 -24.53 15.07
C GLN A 160 -9.11 -23.39 16.04
N HIS A 161 -8.28 -22.42 15.63
CA HIS A 161 -7.79 -21.33 16.49
C HIS A 161 -8.47 -19.99 16.24
N GLY A 162 -9.51 -19.94 15.39
CA GLY A 162 -10.31 -18.75 15.12
C GLY A 162 -9.56 -17.63 14.39
N LEU A 163 -8.57 -17.97 13.55
CA LEU A 163 -7.71 -17.03 12.83
C LEU A 163 -8.23 -16.70 11.43
N ASP A 164 -8.02 -15.46 11.01
CA ASP A 164 -8.28 -15.01 9.64
C ASP A 164 -7.23 -15.59 8.69
N ARG A 165 -7.64 -15.85 7.44
CA ARG A 165 -6.77 -16.34 6.37
C ARG A 165 -7.01 -15.49 5.14
N VAL A 166 -6.02 -14.70 4.79
CA VAL A 166 -6.11 -13.71 3.72
C VAL A 166 -5.31 -14.23 2.54
N PHE A 167 -6.02 -14.60 1.47
CA PHE A 167 -5.39 -14.97 0.20
C PHE A 167 -5.31 -13.81 -0.76
N LEU A 168 -4.33 -13.86 -1.64
CA LEU A 168 -4.07 -12.83 -2.63
C LEU A 168 -4.74 -13.16 -3.96
N VAL A 169 -5.18 -12.12 -4.64
CA VAL A 169 -5.59 -12.14 -6.05
C VAL A 169 -4.83 -11.05 -6.80
N ALA A 170 -4.49 -11.33 -8.06
CA ALA A 170 -3.79 -10.40 -8.93
C ALA A 170 -4.64 -10.09 -10.17
N PRO A 171 -4.37 -9.00 -10.92
CA PRO A 171 -5.13 -8.66 -12.14
C PRO A 171 -5.12 -9.75 -13.22
N SER A 172 -4.15 -10.66 -13.19
CA SER A 172 -4.02 -11.81 -14.10
C SER A 172 -4.78 -13.07 -13.63
N ALA A 173 -5.42 -13.04 -12.46
CA ALA A 173 -6.13 -14.18 -11.91
C ALA A 173 -7.31 -14.58 -12.80
N ARG A 174 -7.43 -15.88 -13.07
CA ARG A 174 -8.55 -16.47 -13.78
C ARG A 174 -9.79 -16.57 -12.87
N PRO A 175 -11.02 -16.64 -13.42
CA PRO A 175 -12.24 -16.74 -12.60
C PRO A 175 -12.21 -17.85 -11.54
N GLU A 176 -11.66 -19.02 -11.88
CA GLU A 176 -11.50 -20.14 -10.94
C GLU A 176 -10.53 -19.82 -9.79
N GLN A 177 -9.50 -19.00 -10.05
CA GLN A 177 -8.55 -18.57 -9.01
C GLN A 177 -9.18 -17.52 -8.10
N LEU A 178 -9.98 -16.60 -8.65
CA LEU A 178 -10.78 -15.65 -7.87
C LEU A 178 -11.76 -16.38 -6.95
N ALA A 179 -12.48 -17.38 -7.48
CA ALA A 179 -13.42 -18.19 -6.70
C ALA A 179 -12.72 -19.00 -5.60
N ALA A 180 -11.58 -19.61 -5.90
CA ALA A 180 -10.80 -20.36 -4.91
C ALA A 180 -10.28 -19.46 -3.78
N ALA A 181 -9.66 -18.33 -4.12
CA ALA A 181 -9.16 -17.36 -3.14
C ALA A 181 -10.31 -16.81 -2.27
N THR A 182 -11.43 -16.47 -2.89
CA THR A 182 -12.61 -15.94 -2.21
C THR A 182 -13.22 -16.94 -1.24
N SER A 183 -13.49 -18.16 -1.69
CA SER A 183 -14.15 -19.19 -0.86
C SER A 183 -13.27 -19.73 0.27
N THR A 184 -11.94 -19.65 0.10
CA THR A 184 -10.99 -20.13 1.11
C THR A 184 -10.62 -19.04 2.12
N SER A 185 -10.76 -17.76 1.76
CA SER A 185 -10.42 -16.64 2.64
C SER A 185 -11.41 -16.51 3.82
N ARG A 186 -10.90 -16.03 4.96
CA ARG A 186 -11.65 -15.58 6.14
C ARG A 186 -11.06 -14.24 6.56
N GLY A 187 -11.88 -13.24 6.87
CA GLY A 187 -11.44 -11.84 6.96
C GLY A 187 -11.70 -11.09 5.66
N PHE A 188 -10.69 -10.96 4.80
CA PHE A 188 -10.81 -10.31 3.49
C PHE A 188 -9.94 -10.99 2.42
N VAL A 189 -10.17 -10.64 1.16
CA VAL A 189 -9.28 -11.00 0.04
C VAL A 189 -8.33 -9.84 -0.25
N TYR A 190 -7.03 -10.14 -0.34
CA TYR A 190 -6.00 -9.14 -0.67
C TYR A 190 -5.90 -9.00 -2.19
N ALA A 191 -6.34 -7.87 -2.73
CA ALA A 191 -6.12 -7.52 -4.13
C ALA A 191 -4.71 -6.91 -4.29
N ALA A 192 -3.77 -7.74 -4.74
CA ALA A 192 -2.40 -7.34 -5.01
C ALA A 192 -2.32 -6.70 -6.40
N SER A 193 -2.29 -5.37 -6.42
CA SER A 193 -2.13 -4.61 -7.66
C SER A 193 -0.84 -3.81 -7.59
N THR A 194 0.14 -4.16 -8.42
CA THR A 194 1.31 -3.29 -8.58
C THR A 194 0.90 -2.05 -9.38
N MET A 195 1.38 -0.87 -8.97
CA MET A 195 1.49 0.24 -9.93
C MET A 195 2.53 -0.17 -10.96
N GLY A 196 2.07 -0.66 -12.11
CA GLY A 196 2.94 -0.96 -13.23
C GLY A 196 3.75 0.27 -13.58
N VAL A 197 5.07 0.12 -13.62
CA VAL A 197 6.06 1.12 -14.06
C VAL A 197 5.87 1.56 -15.54
N THR A 198 4.89 1.00 -16.24
CA THR A 198 4.64 1.21 -17.68
C THR A 198 3.20 1.64 -18.02
N GLY A 199 2.37 1.97 -17.03
CA GLY A 199 1.01 2.47 -17.25
C GLY A 199 0.88 3.92 -16.78
N THR A 200 0.22 4.79 -17.56
CA THR A 200 -0.22 6.08 -17.03
C THR A 200 -1.08 5.82 -15.79
N ARG A 201 -0.92 6.66 -14.75
CA ARG A 201 -1.51 6.49 -13.40
C ARG A 201 -2.99 6.08 -13.40
N ALA A 202 -3.75 6.57 -14.38
CA ALA A 202 -5.17 6.23 -14.60
C ALA A 202 -5.40 4.73 -14.84
N THR A 203 -4.56 4.07 -15.64
CA THR A 203 -4.73 2.66 -16.03
C THR A 203 -4.51 1.67 -14.88
N VAL A 204 -3.72 2.04 -13.87
CA VAL A 204 -3.52 1.15 -12.71
C VAL A 204 -4.72 1.22 -11.77
N GLY A 205 -5.26 2.41 -11.52
CA GLY A 205 -6.47 2.58 -10.70
C GLY A 205 -7.64 1.76 -11.26
N GLU A 206 -7.86 1.85 -12.58
CA GLU A 206 -8.91 1.10 -13.28
C GLU A 206 -8.74 -0.42 -13.17
N ARG A 207 -7.51 -0.94 -13.32
CA ARG A 207 -7.24 -2.38 -13.19
C ARG A 207 -7.47 -2.89 -11.77
N ALA A 208 -7.06 -2.11 -10.77
CA ALA A 208 -7.26 -2.45 -9.37
C ALA A 208 -8.75 -2.42 -8.98
N GLU A 209 -9.49 -1.41 -9.45
CA GLU A 209 -10.95 -1.30 -9.24
C GLU A 209 -11.70 -2.44 -9.93
N LYS A 210 -11.29 -2.80 -11.16
CA LYS A 210 -11.84 -3.97 -11.85
C LYS A 210 -11.57 -5.25 -11.08
N LEU A 211 -10.34 -5.46 -10.60
CA LEU A 211 -9.99 -6.64 -9.80
C LEU A 211 -10.86 -6.75 -8.54
N VAL A 212 -11.09 -5.63 -7.83
CA VAL A 212 -12.01 -5.62 -6.69
C VAL A 212 -13.43 -6.00 -7.10
N THR A 213 -13.92 -5.46 -8.22
CA THR A 213 -15.25 -5.77 -8.74
C THR A 213 -15.38 -7.25 -9.11
N ASP A 214 -14.41 -7.81 -9.84
CA ASP A 214 -14.40 -9.22 -10.24
C ASP A 214 -14.29 -10.14 -9.01
N THR A 215 -13.51 -9.76 -8.00
CA THR A 215 -13.35 -10.52 -6.75
C THR A 215 -14.64 -10.53 -5.94
N ARG A 216 -15.35 -9.40 -5.86
CA ARG A 216 -16.70 -9.34 -5.26
C ARG A 216 -17.70 -10.19 -6.05
N ALA A 217 -17.65 -10.16 -7.38
CA ALA A 217 -18.49 -11.00 -8.23
C ALA A 217 -18.21 -12.51 -8.04
N ALA A 218 -17.00 -12.88 -7.63
CA ALA A 218 -16.63 -14.24 -7.25
C ALA A 218 -17.09 -14.63 -5.81
N GLY A 219 -17.69 -13.70 -5.06
CA GLY A 219 -18.30 -13.95 -3.74
C GLY A 219 -17.61 -13.30 -2.56
N ALA A 220 -16.60 -12.44 -2.75
CA ALA A 220 -15.85 -11.86 -1.64
C ALA A 220 -16.67 -10.76 -0.93
N THR A 221 -16.84 -10.91 0.39
CA THR A 221 -17.55 -9.92 1.23
C THR A 221 -16.71 -8.66 1.45
N HIS A 222 -15.39 -8.81 1.54
CA HIS A 222 -14.43 -7.72 1.74
C HIS A 222 -13.22 -7.88 0.85
N VAL A 223 -12.81 -6.78 0.20
CA VAL A 223 -11.59 -6.74 -0.61
C VAL A 223 -10.75 -5.53 -0.22
N CYS A 224 -9.53 -5.79 0.26
CA CYS A 224 -8.55 -4.77 0.60
C CYS A 224 -7.46 -4.73 -0.47
N VAL A 225 -6.95 -3.54 -0.78
CA VAL A 225 -6.08 -3.33 -1.94
C VAL A 225 -4.69 -2.93 -1.48
N GLY A 226 -3.71 -3.76 -1.84
CA GLY A 226 -2.30 -3.40 -1.80
C GLY A 226 -1.91 -2.78 -3.13
N LEU A 227 -1.97 -1.45 -3.19
CA LEU A 227 -1.51 -0.62 -4.30
C LEU A 227 -0.34 0.24 -3.79
N GLY A 228 0.55 0.72 -4.67
CA GLY A 228 1.68 1.60 -4.31
C GLY A 228 1.29 3.00 -3.78
N VAL A 229 0.24 3.10 -2.96
CA VAL A 229 -0.27 4.32 -2.34
C VAL A 229 0.83 4.96 -1.51
N SER A 230 1.12 6.23 -1.82
CA SER A 230 2.18 7.00 -1.18
C SER A 230 1.69 8.24 -0.45
N ASN A 231 0.42 8.63 -0.59
CA ASN A 231 -0.14 9.81 0.05
C ASN A 231 -1.64 9.67 0.33
N GLY A 232 -2.18 10.61 1.11
CA GLY A 232 -3.58 10.59 1.53
C GLY A 232 -4.58 10.77 0.38
N GLY A 233 -4.20 11.48 -0.70
CA GLY A 233 -5.05 11.64 -1.89
C GLY A 233 -5.32 10.31 -2.59
N GLN A 234 -4.27 9.52 -2.80
CA GLN A 234 -4.37 8.18 -3.37
C GLN A 234 -5.11 7.22 -2.44
N ALA A 235 -4.88 7.31 -1.13
CA ALA A 235 -5.64 6.50 -0.16
C ALA A 235 -7.14 6.81 -0.21
N ALA A 236 -7.51 8.09 -0.38
CA ALA A 236 -8.90 8.49 -0.56
C ALA A 236 -9.49 7.93 -1.86
N GLU A 237 -8.75 7.99 -2.97
CA GLU A 237 -9.19 7.49 -4.28
C GLU A 237 -9.49 5.98 -4.25
N VAL A 238 -8.52 5.17 -3.79
CA VAL A 238 -8.69 3.71 -3.65
C VAL A 238 -9.81 3.38 -2.67
N GLY A 239 -9.89 4.14 -1.58
CA GLY A 239 -10.87 3.95 -0.54
C GLY A 239 -12.34 4.17 -0.95
N ARG A 240 -12.59 4.76 -2.13
CA ARG A 240 -13.94 4.93 -2.68
C ARG A 240 -14.59 3.60 -3.03
N TRP A 241 -13.80 2.64 -3.51
CA TRP A 241 -14.28 1.37 -4.03
C TRP A 241 -13.73 0.15 -3.30
N ALA A 242 -12.57 0.24 -2.62
CA ALA A 242 -12.01 -0.82 -1.79
C ALA A 242 -12.52 -0.79 -0.34
N ASP A 243 -12.55 -1.92 0.36
CA ASP A 243 -12.91 -2.02 1.79
C ASP A 243 -11.75 -1.64 2.72
N GLY A 244 -10.52 -1.74 2.24
CA GLY A 244 -9.32 -1.27 2.94
C GLY A 244 -8.19 -0.91 1.98
N VAL A 245 -7.32 -0.01 2.41
CA VAL A 245 -6.13 0.42 1.69
C VAL A 245 -4.90 -0.09 2.43
N ILE A 246 -4.10 -0.91 1.77
CA ILE A 246 -2.90 -1.52 2.35
C ILE A 246 -1.67 -0.76 1.85
N VAL A 247 -0.82 -0.35 2.80
CA VAL A 247 0.31 0.54 2.55
C VAL A 247 1.57 -0.03 3.21
N GLY A 248 2.61 -0.31 2.42
CA GLY A 248 3.87 -0.86 2.92
C GLY A 248 5.06 0.06 2.73
N SER A 249 5.72 0.01 1.57
CA SER A 249 7.05 0.62 1.36
C SER A 249 7.17 2.10 1.74
N VAL A 250 6.11 2.91 1.65
CA VAL A 250 6.15 4.32 2.07
C VAL A 250 6.23 4.50 3.59
N LEU A 251 5.72 3.54 4.37
CA LEU A 251 5.82 3.52 5.83
C LEU A 251 7.18 3.00 6.31
N VAL A 252 7.78 2.07 5.55
CA VAL A 252 9.12 1.53 5.87
C VAL A 252 10.22 2.53 5.51
N ARG A 253 10.08 3.26 4.40
CA ARG A 253 11.09 4.20 3.89
C ARG A 253 11.63 5.22 4.91
N PRO A 254 10.82 5.95 5.70
CA PRO A 254 11.35 6.91 6.68
C PRO A 254 12.22 6.25 7.76
N LEU A 255 12.09 4.94 7.98
CA LEU A 255 12.84 4.18 8.97
C LEU A 255 14.18 3.63 8.44
N LEU A 256 14.45 3.79 7.14
CA LEU A 256 15.70 3.37 6.48
C LEU A 256 16.77 4.47 6.44
N GLY A 257 16.41 5.70 6.82
CA GLY A 257 17.34 6.82 6.80
C GLY A 257 18.32 6.83 7.98
N ASP A 258 19.25 7.77 7.95
CA ASP A 258 20.24 8.02 9.01
C ASP A 258 19.82 9.15 9.96
N ASP A 259 18.63 9.73 9.76
CA ASP A 259 18.09 10.78 10.63
C ASP A 259 17.97 10.27 12.09
N PRO A 260 17.97 11.16 13.10
CA PRO A 260 17.69 10.75 14.47
C PRO A 260 16.39 9.94 14.56
N TRP A 261 16.41 8.82 15.29
CA TRP A 261 15.26 7.89 15.36
C TRP A 261 13.94 8.59 15.72
N ALA A 262 13.97 9.58 16.61
CA ALA A 262 12.80 10.38 16.95
C ALA A 262 12.21 11.14 15.74
N ASP A 263 13.03 11.60 14.81
CA ASP A 263 12.61 12.30 13.59
C ASP A 263 12.11 11.32 12.52
N GLN A 264 12.67 10.11 12.46
CA GLN A 264 12.13 9.01 11.66
C GLN A 264 10.71 8.63 12.12
N LEU A 265 10.49 8.48 13.44
CA LEU A 265 9.17 8.22 14.01
C LEU A 265 8.18 9.36 13.75
N LYS A 266 8.61 10.63 13.84
CA LYS A 266 7.76 11.78 13.47
C LYS A 266 7.35 11.72 12.00
N SER A 267 8.26 11.31 11.12
CA SER A 267 7.99 11.15 9.68
C SER A 267 7.00 10.02 9.43
N LEU A 268 7.22 8.84 10.03
CA LEU A 268 6.28 7.70 9.99
C LEU A 268 4.88 8.14 10.45
N ALA A 269 4.80 8.83 11.58
CA ALA A 269 3.53 9.26 12.16
C ALA A 269 2.81 10.28 11.27
N THR A 270 3.56 11.19 10.64
CA THR A 270 3.01 12.22 9.74
C THR A 270 2.44 11.58 8.48
N ILE A 271 3.19 10.68 7.83
CA ILE A 271 2.73 9.93 6.66
C ILE A 271 1.49 9.11 7.00
N THR A 272 1.53 8.39 8.13
CA THR A 272 0.40 7.55 8.58
C THR A 272 -0.86 8.39 8.83
N ARG A 273 -0.75 9.54 9.51
CA ARG A 273 -1.89 10.44 9.74
C ARG A 273 -2.46 10.99 8.44
N GLU A 274 -1.62 11.29 7.46
CA GLU A 274 -2.06 11.77 6.15
C GLU A 274 -2.87 10.68 5.41
N LEU A 275 -2.37 9.43 5.41
CA LEU A 275 -3.06 8.26 4.86
C LEU A 275 -4.37 7.98 5.59
N ALA A 276 -4.36 8.05 6.92
CA ALA A 276 -5.54 7.86 7.77
C ALA A 276 -6.61 8.94 7.50
N SER A 277 -6.19 10.19 7.30
CA SER A 277 -7.07 11.26 6.83
C SER A 277 -7.63 10.97 5.43
N GLY A 278 -6.82 10.36 4.55
CA GLY A 278 -7.21 9.91 3.22
C GLY A 278 -8.37 8.91 3.24
N VAL A 279 -8.20 7.81 3.96
CA VAL A 279 -9.24 6.78 4.07
C VAL A 279 -10.51 7.32 4.74
N ARG A 280 -10.40 8.18 5.77
CA ARG A 280 -11.56 8.74 6.49
C ARG A 280 -12.43 9.68 5.65
N ARG A 281 -11.87 10.30 4.61
CA ARG A 281 -12.62 11.18 3.69
C ARG A 281 -13.05 10.49 2.40
N ALA A 282 -12.59 9.26 2.15
CA ALA A 282 -12.77 8.56 0.87
C ALA A 282 -14.22 8.47 0.40
N ARG A 283 -15.16 8.19 1.32
CA ARG A 283 -16.59 8.00 1.00
C ARG A 283 -17.49 9.10 1.57
N ARG A 284 -16.90 10.21 2.06
CA ARG A 284 -17.69 11.38 2.45
C ARG A 284 -18.21 12.08 1.19
N PRO A 285 -19.47 12.58 1.18
CA PRO A 285 -19.94 13.44 0.10
C PRO A 285 -18.97 14.61 -0.05
N GLN A 286 -18.42 14.82 -1.25
CA GLN A 286 -17.72 16.07 -1.51
C GLN A 286 -18.75 17.19 -1.46
N VAL A 287 -18.59 18.12 -0.51
CA VAL A 287 -19.29 19.39 -0.57
C VAL A 287 -18.70 20.13 -1.76
N VAL A 288 -19.37 20.05 -2.90
CA VAL A 288 -19.16 21.02 -3.98
C VAL A 288 -19.55 22.37 -3.37
N PRO A 289 -18.67 23.37 -3.32
CA PRO A 289 -19.08 24.69 -2.88
C PRO A 289 -20.18 25.18 -3.83
N ASP A 290 -21.42 25.26 -3.34
CA ASP A 290 -22.47 26.05 -3.98
C ASP A 290 -22.00 27.50 -3.90
N HIS A 291 -21.24 27.95 -4.90
CA HIS A 291 -21.16 29.34 -5.35
C HIS A 291 -20.45 29.35 -6.70
N PRO A 292 -21.12 29.66 -7.82
CA PRO A 292 -20.40 30.22 -8.95
C PRO A 292 -19.76 31.53 -8.45
N ALA A 293 -18.45 31.69 -8.66
CA ALA A 293 -17.80 32.97 -8.49
C ALA A 293 -18.64 34.03 -9.26
N PRO A 294 -18.91 35.21 -8.69
CA PRO A 294 -19.67 36.23 -9.39
C PRO A 294 -18.94 36.55 -10.69
N MET A 295 -19.62 36.32 -11.82
CA MET A 295 -19.18 36.83 -13.10
C MET A 295 -19.11 38.34 -13.00
N LEU A 296 -17.90 38.88 -13.00
CA LEU A 296 -17.69 40.29 -13.32
C LEU A 296 -18.19 40.48 -14.76
N GLU A 297 -19.28 41.24 -14.91
CA GLU A 297 -19.75 41.73 -16.20
C GLU A 297 -18.62 42.55 -16.85
N MET A 298 -17.89 41.93 -17.77
CA MET A 298 -17.08 42.66 -18.73
C MET A 298 -18.02 43.21 -19.80
N SER A 299 -18.22 44.53 -19.74
CA SER A 299 -18.81 45.34 -20.78
C SER A 299 -18.18 45.02 -22.14
N ALA A 300 -19.03 44.76 -23.12
CA ALA A 300 -18.65 44.52 -24.50
C ALA A 300 -17.95 45.76 -25.10
N ASP A 301 -16.71 45.60 -25.52
CA ASP A 301 -16.17 46.32 -26.65
C ASP A 301 -15.40 45.35 -27.55
N SER A 302 -15.29 45.78 -28.78
CA SER A 302 -15.41 45.05 -30.02
C SER A 302 -14.11 44.45 -30.56
N THR A 303 -14.33 43.59 -31.54
CA THR A 303 -13.44 43.20 -32.66
C THR A 303 -12.59 41.93 -32.52
N ALA A 304 -12.84 41.06 -33.51
CA ALA A 304 -11.85 40.34 -34.32
C ALA A 304 -11.92 38.81 -34.29
N ARG A 305 -12.33 38.30 -35.47
CA ARG A 305 -11.79 37.14 -36.21
C ARG A 305 -12.07 35.75 -35.63
N GLY A 306 -12.99 35.08 -36.32
CA GLY A 306 -13.12 33.63 -36.25
C GLY A 306 -11.89 32.90 -36.78
N SER A 307 -11.63 31.73 -36.20
CA SER A 307 -10.99 30.62 -36.90
C SER A 307 -11.46 29.31 -36.28
N LYS A 308 -11.70 28.34 -37.16
CA LYS A 308 -12.12 26.96 -36.88
C LYS A 308 -11.08 26.24 -36.02
N MET A 309 -11.52 25.39 -35.10
CA MET A 309 -10.68 24.37 -34.48
C MET A 309 -10.43 23.22 -35.46
N PRO A 310 -9.17 22.76 -35.66
CA PRO A 310 -8.90 21.44 -36.16
C PRO A 310 -8.38 20.52 -35.04
N SER A 311 -8.97 19.34 -34.98
CA SER A 311 -8.46 18.16 -34.29
C SER A 311 -7.02 17.85 -34.75
N THR A 312 -6.06 17.69 -33.83
CA THR A 312 -4.74 17.14 -34.15
C THR A 312 -4.18 16.28 -33.01
N MET A 313 -3.62 15.14 -33.40
CA MET A 313 -2.78 14.24 -32.62
C MET A 313 -1.55 14.98 -32.07
N SER A 314 -1.15 14.72 -30.82
CA SER A 314 0.02 15.35 -30.17
C SER A 314 1.36 14.97 -30.83
N MET A 315 2.19 15.99 -31.06
CA MET A 315 3.57 15.98 -31.58
C MET A 315 4.61 15.84 -30.43
N PRO A 316 5.88 15.49 -30.71
CA PRO A 316 6.94 15.40 -29.69
C PRO A 316 7.25 16.76 -29.01
N GLY A 317 7.67 16.74 -27.74
CA GLY A 317 7.95 17.94 -26.94
C GLY A 317 9.16 18.74 -27.43
N ASP A 318 9.11 20.07 -27.26
CA ASP A 318 10.12 21.00 -27.77
C ASP A 318 11.39 20.98 -26.88
N ASP A 319 12.58 20.97 -27.49
CA ASP A 319 13.87 20.94 -26.77
C ASP A 319 14.05 22.09 -25.76
N GLU A 320 13.30 23.19 -25.89
CA GLU A 320 13.29 24.31 -24.95
C GLU A 320 12.53 23.97 -23.66
N GLU A 321 11.44 23.21 -23.75
CA GLU A 321 10.70 22.69 -22.59
C GLU A 321 11.57 21.70 -21.80
N ILE A 322 12.31 20.85 -22.52
CA ILE A 322 13.26 19.91 -21.91
C ILE A 322 14.39 20.65 -21.18
N ARG A 323 14.91 21.77 -21.72
CA ARG A 323 15.92 22.58 -21.03
C ARG A 323 15.39 23.20 -19.74
N ASN A 324 14.15 23.66 -19.73
CA ASN A 324 13.52 24.20 -18.51
C ASN A 324 13.35 23.13 -17.43
N ASP A 325 12.97 21.92 -17.81
CA ASP A 325 12.86 20.77 -16.89
C ASP A 325 14.22 20.38 -16.29
N VAL A 326 15.31 20.49 -17.07
CA VAL A 326 16.69 20.28 -16.57
C VAL A 326 17.03 21.33 -15.50
N ASP A 327 16.73 22.60 -15.76
CA ASP A 327 16.99 23.68 -14.81
C ASP A 327 16.19 23.53 -13.50
N ASP A 328 14.96 23.02 -13.59
CA ASP A 328 14.12 22.71 -12.43
C ASP A 328 14.70 21.52 -11.63
N ALA A 329 15.21 20.49 -12.30
CA ALA A 329 15.87 19.34 -11.67
C ALA A 329 17.20 19.73 -10.97
N ILE A 330 17.96 20.66 -11.56
CA ILE A 330 19.17 21.24 -10.95
C ILE A 330 18.78 21.98 -9.66
N ARG A 331 17.75 22.84 -9.72
CA ARG A 331 17.26 23.58 -8.54
C ARG A 331 16.72 22.67 -7.44
N ALA A 332 16.17 21.51 -7.81
CA ALA A 332 15.67 20.50 -6.87
C ALA A 332 16.77 19.60 -6.28
N GLY A 333 18.01 19.68 -6.77
CA GLY A 333 19.12 18.81 -6.34
C GLY A 333 18.93 17.34 -6.71
N THR A 334 18.13 17.05 -7.74
CA THR A 334 17.76 15.69 -8.14
C THR A 334 18.69 15.09 -9.19
N ILE A 335 19.68 15.86 -9.65
CA ILE A 335 20.65 15.49 -10.69
C ILE A 335 22.05 15.98 -10.29
N SER A 336 23.10 15.21 -10.57
CA SER A 336 24.49 15.61 -10.29
C SER A 336 25.05 16.53 -11.39
N ASP A 337 26.06 17.34 -11.08
CA ASP A 337 26.71 18.24 -12.06
C ASP A 337 27.26 17.49 -13.30
N GLU A 338 27.70 16.24 -13.12
CA GLU A 338 28.19 15.37 -14.19
C GLU A 338 27.07 14.84 -15.10
N GLU A 339 25.92 14.52 -14.50
CA GLU A 339 24.71 14.12 -15.23
C GLU A 339 24.12 15.32 -16.02
N VAL A 340 24.16 16.53 -15.46
CA VAL A 340 23.74 17.78 -16.14
C VAL A 340 24.55 18.02 -17.41
N ALA A 341 25.88 17.92 -17.33
CA ALA A 341 26.75 18.11 -18.50
C ALA A 341 26.47 17.08 -19.60
N THR A 342 26.18 15.84 -19.21
CA THR A 342 25.85 14.74 -20.14
C THR A 342 24.49 14.96 -20.81
N VAL A 343 23.49 15.43 -20.06
CA VAL A 343 22.16 15.74 -20.59
C VAL A 343 22.21 16.89 -21.60
N HIS A 344 22.91 17.98 -21.29
CA HIS A 344 23.06 19.10 -22.23
C HIS A 344 23.77 18.67 -23.52
N LYS A 345 24.85 17.89 -23.39
CA LYS A 345 25.57 17.34 -24.55
C LYS A 345 24.67 16.48 -25.44
N LEU A 346 23.88 15.58 -24.86
CA LEU A 346 22.97 14.72 -25.60
C LEU A 346 21.90 15.52 -26.34
N LEU A 347 21.38 16.59 -25.73
CA LEU A 347 20.33 17.44 -26.29
C LEU A 347 20.86 18.25 -27.48
N ASP A 348 22.06 18.79 -27.36
CA ASP A 348 22.69 19.58 -28.43
C ASP A 348 23.16 18.69 -29.60
N GLU A 349 23.60 17.46 -29.33
CA GLU A 349 23.99 16.49 -30.37
C GLU A 349 22.78 15.85 -31.08
N ASN A 350 21.58 15.90 -30.49
CA ASN A 350 20.38 15.24 -31.03
C ASN A 350 19.11 16.12 -30.92
N PRO A 351 19.05 17.25 -31.62
CA PRO A 351 17.91 18.16 -31.52
C PRO A 351 16.60 17.48 -31.98
N GLY A 352 15.53 17.65 -31.19
CA GLY A 352 14.19 17.08 -31.43
C GLY A 352 14.08 15.56 -31.29
N ARG A 353 15.13 14.88 -30.81
CA ARG A 353 15.13 13.42 -30.62
C ARG A 353 14.38 12.99 -29.37
N PHE A 354 14.44 13.79 -28.32
CA PHE A 354 13.91 13.46 -27.01
C PHE A 354 12.53 14.08 -26.84
N ARG A 355 11.62 13.36 -26.19
CA ARG A 355 10.24 13.84 -26.01
C ARG A 355 10.01 14.42 -24.62
N SER A 356 10.95 14.22 -23.71
CA SER A 356 10.90 14.69 -22.33
C SER A 356 12.29 14.69 -21.69
N PHE A 357 12.46 15.43 -20.59
CA PHE A 357 13.66 15.35 -19.75
C PHE A 357 13.93 13.93 -19.25
N LYS A 358 12.88 13.15 -18.95
CA LYS A 358 13.03 11.75 -18.50
C LYS A 358 13.74 10.89 -19.54
N ASP A 359 13.37 11.03 -20.82
CA ASP A 359 13.94 10.21 -21.91
C ASP A 359 15.44 10.45 -22.08
N ILE A 360 15.87 11.72 -21.96
CA ILE A 360 17.29 12.08 -22.08
C ILE A 360 18.07 11.78 -20.81
N TYR A 361 17.45 11.91 -19.63
CA TYR A 361 18.08 11.61 -18.34
C TYR A 361 18.37 10.11 -18.15
N GLU A 362 17.45 9.23 -18.57
CA GLU A 362 17.69 7.77 -18.56
C GLU A 362 18.86 7.39 -19.47
N MET A 363 18.98 8.05 -20.63
CA MET A 363 20.08 7.82 -21.57
C MET A 363 21.41 8.37 -21.01
N ALA A 364 21.41 9.55 -20.38
CA ALA A 364 22.57 10.10 -19.71
C ALA A 364 23.09 9.17 -18.61
N ARG A 365 22.22 8.67 -17.72
CA ARG A 365 22.61 7.71 -16.66
C ARG A 365 23.21 6.42 -17.22
N SER A 366 22.71 5.94 -18.36
CA SER A 366 23.25 4.73 -18.99
C SER A 366 24.65 4.94 -19.58
N ALA A 367 24.95 6.17 -20.02
CA ALA A 367 26.25 6.55 -20.54
C ALA A 367 27.29 6.73 -19.42
N THR A 368 26.90 7.36 -18.29
CA THR A 368 27.79 7.63 -17.14
C THR A 368 28.17 6.37 -16.35
N ILE A 369 27.41 5.27 -16.46
CA ILE A 369 27.71 3.98 -15.79
C ILE A 369 28.70 3.12 -16.62
N SER A 370 28.97 3.51 -17.87
CA SER A 370 29.79 2.73 -18.82
C SER A 370 31.22 3.25 -18.99
N ASP A 371 31.56 4.40 -18.39
CA ASP A 371 32.93 4.94 -18.26
C ASP A 371 33.42 4.76 -16.81
#